data_AF-A0A6P0KXF4-F1
#
_entry.id   AF-A0A6P0KXF4-F1
#
_cell.length_a   1.000
_cell.length_b   1.000
_cell.length_c   1.000
_cell.angle_alpha   90.00
_cell.angle_beta   90.00
_cell.angle_gamma   90.00
#
_symmetry.space_group_name_H-M   'P 1'
#
loop_
_entity.id
_entity.type
_entity.pdbx_description
1 polymer ?
#
loop_
_entity_poly.entity_id
_entity_poly.type
_entity_poly.pdbx_seq_one_letter_code
_entity_poly.pdbx_strand_id
1 'polypeptide(L)'
;MQSDDPITILIALFSLLVSIAVAYTSNFRKANLKLSLGRNIIFFPTYLVTPANKKIVGLGFNLPITFYNWSPQGGTIQRIRLVVGRKDNDNFYDMAWTTFVKIDSGGNFQDENLAQPIPVHARSSVNKIVRFDWSPELGGKEFDLQVGNYELRIYGWTQNTQKPDLKYMASFNLKDQHYQQYQDNIAANLNESIWVSLDENEKPNQFVSKHTIGVLYSKK
;
A
#
# COMPACT_ATOMS: atom_id res chain seq x y z
N MET A 1 -7.42 23.11 -63.25
CA MET A 1 -7.48 23.36 -61.80
C MET A 1 -8.51 22.39 -61.24
N GLN A 2 -8.05 21.29 -60.68
CA GLN A 2 -8.88 20.30 -60.02
C GLN A 2 -9.38 20.96 -58.73
N SER A 3 -10.70 21.07 -58.54
CA SER A 3 -11.23 21.54 -57.26
C SER A 3 -10.82 20.52 -56.21
N ASP A 4 -10.09 20.96 -55.18
CA ASP A 4 -9.84 20.12 -54.01
C ASP A 4 -11.19 19.61 -53.51
N ASP A 5 -11.40 18.30 -53.66
CA ASP A 5 -12.67 17.68 -53.34
C ASP A 5 -12.89 17.84 -51.82
N PRO A 6 -13.91 18.59 -51.37
CA PRO A 6 -14.12 18.89 -49.95
C PRO A 6 -14.23 17.62 -49.09
N ILE A 7 -14.62 16.50 -49.71
CA ILE A 7 -14.62 15.16 -49.11
C ILE A 7 -13.19 14.72 -48.73
N THR A 8 -12.22 14.95 -49.60
CA THR A 8 -10.81 14.61 -49.36
C THR A 8 -10.24 15.44 -48.20
N ILE A 9 -10.57 16.73 -48.14
CA ILE A 9 -10.16 17.61 -47.03
C ILE A 9 -10.77 17.12 -45.70
N LEU A 10 -12.06 16.76 -45.70
CA LEU A 10 -12.73 16.23 -44.51
C LEU A 10 -12.10 14.91 -44.04
N ILE A 11 -11.85 13.96 -44.95
CA ILE A 11 -11.22 12.68 -44.64
C ILE A 11 -9.80 12.90 -44.08
N ALA A 12 -9.02 13.82 -44.66
CA ALA A 12 -7.70 14.15 -44.16
C ALA A 12 -7.74 14.75 -42.74
N LEU A 13 -8.67 15.66 -42.47
CA LEU A 13 -8.85 16.25 -41.14
C LEU A 13 -9.27 15.21 -40.09
N PHE A 14 -10.21 14.32 -40.42
CA PHE A 14 -10.59 13.21 -39.54
C PHE A 14 -9.42 12.26 -39.29
N SER A 15 -8.66 11.92 -40.32
CA SER A 15 -7.48 11.05 -40.20
C SER A 15 -6.40 11.68 -39.32
N LEU A 16 -6.18 12.99 -39.44
CA LEU A 16 -5.28 13.74 -38.58
C LEU A 16 -5.76 13.76 -37.13
N LEU A 17 -7.04 14.00 -36.88
CA LEU A 17 -7.61 13.99 -35.53
C LEU A 17 -7.47 12.62 -34.87
N VAL A 18 -7.77 11.53 -35.60
CA VAL A 18 -7.58 10.16 -35.12
C VAL A 18 -6.10 9.91 -34.82
N SER A 19 -5.18 10.35 -35.68
CA SER A 19 -3.75 10.18 -35.48
C SER A 19 -3.24 10.94 -34.25
N ILE A 20 -3.70 12.17 -34.03
CA ILE A 20 -3.39 12.96 -32.83
C ILE A 20 -3.93 12.27 -31.57
N ALA A 21 -5.18 11.78 -31.61
CA ALA A 21 -5.79 11.09 -30.49
C ALA A 21 -5.04 9.78 -30.15
N VAL A 22 -4.65 9.00 -31.15
CA VAL A 22 -3.86 7.77 -30.98
C VAL A 22 -2.47 8.10 -30.45
N ALA A 23 -1.79 9.10 -31.01
CA ALA A 23 -0.48 9.53 -30.55
C ALA A 23 -0.52 9.99 -29.09
N TYR A 24 -1.53 10.77 -28.71
CA TYR A 24 -1.71 11.23 -27.33
C TYR A 24 -1.96 10.07 -26.37
N THR A 25 -2.94 9.21 -26.67
CA THR A 25 -3.31 8.09 -25.79
C THR A 25 -2.22 7.02 -25.71
N SER A 26 -1.42 6.86 -26.76
CA SER A 26 -0.37 5.83 -26.84
C SER A 26 0.99 6.28 -26.32
N ASN A 27 1.31 7.58 -26.35
CA ASN A 27 2.67 8.07 -26.04
C ASN A 27 2.71 9.24 -25.03
N PHE A 28 1.73 10.15 -25.05
CA PHE A 28 1.80 11.40 -24.29
C PHE A 28 0.95 11.44 -23.02
N ARG A 29 0.08 10.44 -22.81
CA ARG A 29 -0.70 10.33 -21.58
C ARG A 29 0.24 10.12 -20.39
N LYS A 30 0.20 11.06 -19.45
CA LYS A 30 0.99 11.07 -18.21
C LYS A 30 0.83 9.79 -17.40
N ALA A 31 1.82 9.50 -16.57
CA ALA A 31 1.80 8.47 -15.55
C ALA A 31 0.47 8.48 -14.78
N ASN A 32 -0.22 7.34 -14.71
CA ASN A 32 -1.41 7.17 -13.88
C ASN A 32 -1.12 6.09 -12.84
N LEU A 33 -0.28 6.46 -11.87
CA LEU A 33 0.13 5.59 -10.80
C LEU A 33 -1.05 5.36 -9.85
N LYS A 34 -1.18 4.12 -9.41
CA LYS A 34 -2.13 3.69 -8.40
C LYS A 34 -1.44 2.75 -7.43
N LEU A 35 -2.04 2.59 -6.27
CA LEU A 35 -1.52 1.74 -5.21
C LEU A 35 -2.61 0.78 -4.71
N SER A 36 -2.20 -0.41 -4.32
CA SER A 36 -3.02 -1.40 -3.64
C SER A 36 -2.24 -2.01 -2.50
N LEU A 37 -2.90 -2.25 -1.38
CA LEU A 37 -2.36 -2.99 -0.24
C LEU A 37 -2.69 -4.48 -0.36
N GLY A 38 -1.82 -5.34 0.15
CA GLY A 38 -2.10 -6.77 0.31
C GLY A 38 -3.22 -7.04 1.32
N ARG A 39 -3.67 -8.28 1.43
CA ARG A 39 -4.84 -8.66 2.25
C ARG A 39 -4.63 -8.51 3.76
N ASN A 40 -3.39 -8.53 4.22
CA ASN A 40 -3.05 -8.49 5.62
C ASN A 40 -2.18 -7.27 5.94
N ILE A 41 -2.40 -6.69 7.11
CA ILE A 41 -1.43 -5.87 7.81
C ILE A 41 -0.55 -6.81 8.62
N ILE A 42 0.74 -6.53 8.62
CA ILE A 42 1.73 -7.28 9.36
C ILE A 42 2.41 -6.30 10.30
N PHE A 43 2.29 -6.50 11.60
CA PHE A 43 2.91 -5.63 12.59
C PHE A 43 3.70 -6.42 13.63
N PHE A 44 4.65 -5.77 14.30
CA PHE A 44 5.54 -6.39 15.26
C PHE A 44 6.09 -5.36 16.26
N PRO A 45 6.44 -5.76 17.48
CA PRO A 45 7.12 -4.86 18.42
C PRO A 45 8.54 -4.54 17.92
N THR A 46 8.93 -3.27 18.01
CA THR A 46 10.29 -2.83 17.71
C THR A 46 11.08 -2.62 18.99
N TYR A 47 12.35 -3.01 18.99
CA TYR A 47 13.23 -2.91 20.15
C TYR A 47 14.51 -2.17 19.80
N LEU A 48 15.00 -1.42 20.78
CA LEU A 48 16.36 -0.94 20.81
C LEU A 48 17.20 -1.93 21.62
N VAL A 49 18.21 -2.49 20.97
CA VAL A 49 19.18 -3.37 21.63
C VAL A 49 20.36 -2.51 22.07
N THR A 50 20.57 -2.42 23.38
CA THR A 50 21.78 -1.84 23.97
C THR A 50 22.63 -2.96 24.57
N PRO A 51 23.94 -2.75 24.80
CA PRO A 51 24.80 -3.77 25.42
C PRO A 51 24.31 -4.25 26.79
N ALA A 52 23.52 -3.45 27.51
CA ALA A 52 23.03 -3.75 28.85
C ALA A 52 21.57 -4.23 28.88
N ASN A 53 20.74 -3.89 27.88
CA ASN A 53 19.32 -4.19 27.90
C ASN A 53 18.67 -4.13 26.51
N LYS A 54 17.58 -4.89 26.34
CA LYS A 54 16.68 -4.78 25.18
C LYS A 54 15.40 -4.09 25.65
N LYS A 55 15.13 -2.91 25.11
CA LYS A 55 13.96 -2.10 25.49
C LYS A 55 13.02 -1.99 24.29
N ILE A 56 11.73 -2.13 24.54
CA ILE A 56 10.70 -1.85 23.52
C ILE A 56 10.74 -0.36 23.21
N VAL A 57 10.80 -0.02 21.93
CA VAL A 57 10.81 1.36 21.45
C VAL A 57 9.64 1.68 20.55
N GLY A 58 8.75 0.73 20.25
CA GLY A 58 7.52 1.02 19.54
C GLY A 58 6.97 -0.13 18.70
N LEU A 59 6.41 0.23 17.54
CA LEU A 59 5.64 -0.66 16.68
C LEU A 59 6.11 -0.55 15.23
N GLY A 60 6.42 -1.68 14.61
CA GLY A 60 6.79 -1.79 13.21
C GLY A 60 5.66 -2.38 12.39
N PHE A 61 5.56 -1.97 11.13
CA PHE A 61 4.63 -2.50 10.13
C PHE A 61 5.38 -2.91 8.88
N ASN A 62 5.13 -4.12 8.38
CA ASN A 62 5.60 -4.59 7.08
C ASN A 62 4.38 -4.72 6.16
N LEU A 63 4.23 -3.80 5.22
CA LEU A 63 3.06 -3.74 4.35
C LEU A 63 3.42 -4.16 2.93
N PRO A 64 2.84 -5.26 2.40
CA PRO A 64 2.97 -5.60 0.99
C PRO A 64 2.15 -4.62 0.15
N ILE A 65 2.82 -3.71 -0.55
CA ILE A 65 2.19 -2.70 -1.38
C ILE A 65 2.54 -2.94 -2.84
N THR A 66 1.52 -2.94 -3.70
CA THR A 66 1.69 -2.99 -5.15
C THR A 66 1.40 -1.62 -5.73
N PHE A 67 2.39 -1.06 -6.43
CA PHE A 67 2.22 0.12 -7.27
C PHE A 67 2.03 -0.35 -8.70
N TYR A 68 1.07 0.23 -9.41
CA TYR A 68 0.80 -0.15 -10.79
C TYR A 68 0.46 1.05 -11.63
N ASN A 69 0.81 0.95 -12.91
CA ASN A 69 0.69 2.03 -13.87
C ASN A 69 0.24 1.49 -15.22
N TRP A 70 -0.97 1.83 -15.64
CA TRP A 70 -1.52 1.40 -16.93
C TRP A 70 -1.37 2.46 -18.03
N SER A 71 -0.73 3.60 -17.74
CA SER A 71 -0.43 4.61 -18.77
C SER A 71 0.81 4.24 -19.59
N PRO A 72 0.97 4.79 -20.80
CA PRO A 72 2.14 4.58 -21.64
C PRO A 72 3.42 5.27 -21.13
N GLN A 73 3.32 6.24 -20.23
CA GLN A 73 4.48 6.84 -19.58
C GLN A 73 4.70 6.22 -18.21
N GLY A 74 5.96 5.95 -17.87
CA GLY A 74 6.37 5.55 -16.52
C GLY A 74 6.30 6.72 -15.53
N GLY A 75 6.37 6.40 -14.24
CA GLY A 75 6.45 7.39 -13.18
C GLY A 75 7.29 6.88 -12.01
N THR A 76 7.34 7.64 -10.93
CA THR A 76 8.14 7.30 -9.75
C THR A 76 7.33 7.59 -8.50
N ILE A 77 7.36 6.68 -7.52
CA ILE A 77 6.85 6.94 -6.17
C ILE A 77 8.00 7.55 -5.37
N GLN A 78 7.87 8.82 -4.98
CA GLN A 78 8.92 9.58 -4.30
C GLN A 78 8.92 9.37 -2.79
N ARG A 79 7.72 9.30 -2.20
CA ARG A 79 7.53 9.19 -0.74
C ARG A 79 6.27 8.40 -0.45
N ILE A 80 6.28 7.67 0.66
CA ILE A 80 5.10 7.01 1.20
C ILE A 80 5.01 7.30 2.69
N ARG A 81 3.80 7.57 3.14
CA ARG A 81 3.46 7.66 4.55
C ARG A 81 2.32 6.70 4.88
N LEU A 82 2.43 6.07 6.04
CA LEU A 82 1.44 5.22 6.64
C LEU A 82 0.85 5.98 7.84
N VAL A 83 -0.46 6.20 7.80
CA VAL A 83 -1.21 6.78 8.92
C VAL A 83 -2.12 5.69 9.48
N VAL A 84 -1.95 5.38 10.76
CA VAL A 84 -2.77 4.39 11.47
C VAL A 84 -3.40 5.06 12.68
N GLY A 85 -4.69 4.81 12.92
CA GLY A 85 -5.38 5.31 14.11
C GLY A 85 -6.53 4.39 14.46
N ARG A 86 -7.03 4.48 15.69
CA ARG A 86 -8.27 3.77 16.05
C ARG A 86 -9.46 4.54 15.49
N LYS A 87 -10.55 3.85 15.20
CA LYS A 87 -11.79 4.50 14.75
C LYS A 87 -12.58 5.18 15.87
N ASP A 88 -12.30 4.82 17.13
CA ASP A 88 -12.98 5.32 18.32
C ASP A 88 -12.20 6.42 19.05
N ASN A 89 -11.04 6.85 18.53
CA ASN A 89 -10.32 8.01 19.01
C ASN A 89 -9.71 8.83 17.85
N ASP A 90 -9.35 10.08 18.13
CA ASP A 90 -8.75 10.99 17.14
C ASP A 90 -7.21 10.90 17.09
N ASN A 91 -6.62 9.86 17.69
CA ASN A 91 -5.17 9.70 17.72
C ASN A 91 -4.70 8.91 16.50
N PHE A 92 -3.97 9.61 15.61
CA PHE A 92 -3.35 9.02 14.43
C PHE A 92 -1.82 9.07 14.54
N TYR A 93 -1.19 7.97 14.15
CA TYR A 93 0.26 7.80 14.10
C TYR A 93 0.69 7.85 12.64
N ASP A 94 1.52 8.84 12.31
CA ASP A 94 1.98 9.11 10.94
C ASP A 94 3.45 8.71 10.79
N MET A 95 3.69 7.61 10.08
CA MET A 95 4.99 7.00 9.87
C MET A 95 5.45 7.21 8.43
N ALA A 96 6.70 7.61 8.25
CA ALA A 96 7.37 7.54 6.96
C ALA A 96 7.86 6.12 6.69
N TRP A 97 7.97 5.73 5.42
CA TRP A 97 8.67 4.49 5.07
C TRP A 97 10.14 4.53 5.55
N THR A 98 10.71 3.38 5.89
CA THR A 98 12.10 3.32 6.38
C THR A 98 12.95 2.44 5.47
N THR A 99 12.46 1.24 5.19
CA THR A 99 13.20 0.18 4.50
C THR A 99 12.25 -0.64 3.64
N PHE A 100 12.75 -1.21 2.56
CA PHE A 100 12.10 -2.31 1.86
C PHE A 100 12.57 -3.63 2.44
N VAL A 101 11.64 -4.54 2.70
CA VAL A 101 11.96 -5.86 3.25
C VAL A 101 11.58 -6.95 2.26
N LYS A 102 12.23 -8.10 2.40
CA LYS A 102 11.90 -9.35 1.70
C LYS A 102 11.66 -10.46 2.72
N ILE A 103 10.94 -11.48 2.31
CA ILE A 103 10.76 -12.69 3.10
C ILE A 103 11.84 -13.69 2.67
N ASP A 104 12.64 -14.18 3.61
CA ASP A 104 13.65 -15.20 3.35
C ASP A 104 13.03 -16.61 3.20
N SER A 105 13.86 -17.62 2.90
CA SER A 105 13.39 -19.01 2.77
C SER A 105 12.85 -19.61 4.07
N GLY A 106 13.19 -19.03 5.22
CA GLY A 106 12.68 -19.40 6.53
C GLY A 106 11.38 -18.68 6.90
N GLY A 107 10.86 -17.79 6.04
CA GLY A 107 9.67 -17.00 6.31
C GLY A 107 9.93 -15.74 7.14
N ASN A 108 11.19 -15.37 7.40
CA ASN A 108 11.52 -14.19 8.19
C ASN A 108 11.66 -12.95 7.31
N PHE A 109 11.31 -11.79 7.86
CA PHE A 109 11.55 -10.51 7.21
C PHE A 109 13.02 -10.11 7.33
N GLN A 110 13.64 -9.85 6.20
CA GLN A 110 14.99 -9.32 6.11
C GLN A 110 14.98 -7.99 5.36
N ASP A 111 15.78 -7.05 5.84
CA ASP A 111 15.98 -5.77 5.16
C ASP A 111 16.61 -6.02 3.78
N GLU A 112 16.00 -5.47 2.73
CA GLU A 112 16.47 -5.54 1.35
C GLU A 112 17.30 -4.30 1.02
N ASN A 113 16.68 -3.12 1.14
CA ASN A 113 17.26 -1.82 0.81
C ASN A 113 16.60 -0.71 1.61
N LEU A 114 17.31 0.40 1.84
CA LEU A 114 16.71 1.61 2.41
C LEU A 114 15.60 2.16 1.50
N ALA A 115 14.65 2.87 2.10
CA ALA A 115 13.56 3.48 1.36
C ALA A 115 14.08 4.55 0.41
N GLN A 116 13.83 4.34 -0.88
CA GLN A 116 14.25 5.20 -1.98
C GLN A 116 13.12 5.30 -3.02
N PRO A 117 13.15 6.31 -3.91
CA PRO A 117 12.12 6.46 -4.92
C PRO A 117 11.95 5.18 -5.76
N ILE A 118 10.70 4.76 -5.97
CA ILE A 118 10.37 3.51 -6.68
C ILE A 118 9.98 3.85 -8.12
N PRO A 119 10.78 3.50 -9.13
CA PRO A 119 10.37 3.63 -10.52
C PRO A 119 9.28 2.61 -10.84
N VAL A 120 8.21 3.04 -11.48
CA VAL A 120 7.15 2.19 -12.00
C VAL A 120 7.05 2.44 -13.50
N HIS A 121 7.46 1.45 -14.27
CA HIS A 121 7.51 1.56 -15.73
C HIS A 121 6.10 1.71 -16.35
N ALA A 122 6.07 2.02 -17.64
CA ALA A 122 4.83 2.06 -18.40
C ALA A 122 4.18 0.67 -18.44
N ARG A 123 2.85 0.62 -18.28
CA ARG A 123 2.05 -0.63 -18.36
C ARG A 123 2.60 -1.76 -17.49
N SER A 124 3.07 -1.43 -16.28
CA SER A 124 3.68 -2.40 -15.37
C SER A 124 3.23 -2.22 -13.93
N SER A 125 3.69 -3.13 -13.09
CA SER A 125 3.50 -3.09 -11.65
C SER A 125 4.80 -3.44 -10.93
N VAL A 126 4.97 -2.86 -9.74
CA VAL A 126 6.06 -3.14 -8.81
C VAL A 126 5.45 -3.51 -7.46
N ASN A 127 5.86 -4.65 -6.91
CA ASN A 127 5.46 -5.09 -5.57
C ASN A 127 6.65 -4.94 -4.63
N LYS A 128 6.42 -4.29 -3.47
CA LYS A 128 7.41 -4.14 -2.40
C LYS A 128 6.74 -4.37 -1.06
N ILE A 129 7.45 -5.01 -0.14
CA ILE A 129 7.06 -4.99 1.27
C ILE A 129 7.75 -3.78 1.88
N VAL A 130 6.95 -2.80 2.28
CA VAL A 130 7.43 -1.51 2.80
C VAL A 130 7.35 -1.53 4.31
N ARG A 131 8.47 -1.27 4.96
CA ARG A 131 8.57 -1.16 6.41
C ARG A 131 8.28 0.27 6.86
N PHE A 132 7.51 0.38 7.93
CA PHE A 132 7.22 1.62 8.66
C PHE A 132 7.47 1.36 10.13
N ASP A 133 8.25 2.21 10.79
CA ASP A 133 8.55 2.07 12.21
C ASP A 133 8.03 3.31 12.95
N TRP A 134 7.20 3.07 13.97
CA TRP A 134 6.83 4.09 14.94
C TRP A 134 7.72 3.94 16.17
N SER A 135 8.38 5.02 16.55
CA SER A 135 9.13 5.11 17.80
C SER A 135 8.78 6.41 18.54
N PRO A 136 8.25 6.34 19.78
CA PRO A 136 8.02 7.52 20.61
C PRO A 136 9.32 8.28 20.91
N GLU A 137 10.46 7.60 20.89
CA GLU A 137 11.78 8.22 21.13
C GLU A 137 12.16 9.24 20.03
N LEU A 138 11.54 9.16 18.84
CA LEU A 138 11.69 10.13 17.76
C LEU A 138 10.74 11.34 17.89
N GLY A 139 10.23 11.62 19.09
CA GLY A 139 9.39 12.79 19.41
C GLY A 139 7.89 12.53 19.31
N GLY A 140 7.46 11.27 19.40
CA GLY A 140 6.06 10.85 19.31
C GLY A 140 5.45 10.44 20.65
N LYS A 141 4.12 10.29 20.68
CA LYS A 141 3.43 9.60 21.78
C LYS A 141 3.61 8.09 21.67
N GLU A 142 3.51 7.38 22.80
CA GLU A 142 3.45 5.92 22.80
C GLU A 142 2.30 5.42 21.92
N PHE A 143 2.55 4.34 21.17
CA PHE A 143 1.50 3.71 20.38
C PHE A 143 0.60 2.90 21.33
N ASP A 144 -0.56 3.47 21.66
CA ASP A 144 -1.59 2.81 22.47
C ASP A 144 -2.31 1.71 21.66
N LEU A 145 -1.68 0.54 21.56
CA LEU A 145 -2.23 -0.63 20.90
C LEU A 145 -3.27 -1.28 21.83
N GLN A 146 -4.50 -1.42 21.36
CA GLN A 146 -5.60 -2.05 22.10
C GLN A 146 -6.49 -2.83 21.12
N VAL A 147 -7.24 -3.79 21.64
CA VAL A 147 -8.27 -4.50 20.87
C VAL A 147 -9.30 -3.49 20.36
N GLY A 148 -9.67 -3.59 19.08
CA GLY A 148 -10.62 -2.65 18.48
C GLY A 148 -10.49 -2.48 16.97
N ASN A 149 -11.23 -1.51 16.45
CA ASN A 149 -11.26 -1.19 15.03
C ASN A 149 -10.26 -0.08 14.71
N TYR A 150 -9.40 -0.34 13.75
CA TYR A 150 -8.39 0.61 13.28
C TYR A 150 -8.71 1.05 11.85
N GLU A 151 -8.27 2.26 11.55
CA GLU A 151 -8.20 2.80 10.20
C GLU A 151 -6.74 2.90 9.77
N LEU A 152 -6.48 2.47 8.55
CA LEU A 152 -5.19 2.55 7.90
C LEU A 152 -5.31 3.41 6.65
N ARG A 153 -4.43 4.40 6.50
CA ARG A 153 -4.35 5.27 5.34
C ARG A 153 -2.92 5.29 4.81
N ILE A 154 -2.75 4.96 3.54
CA ILE A 154 -1.47 5.07 2.85
C ILE A 154 -1.56 6.27 1.92
N TYR A 155 -0.59 7.17 2.06
CA TYR A 155 -0.42 8.34 1.22
C TYR A 155 0.87 8.21 0.43
N GLY A 156 0.82 8.45 -0.87
CA GLY A 156 1.98 8.42 -1.75
C GLY A 156 2.12 9.70 -2.55
N TRP A 157 3.36 10.10 -2.80
CA TRP A 157 3.72 11.24 -3.63
C TRP A 157 4.43 10.73 -4.89
N THR A 158 3.97 11.10 -6.07
CA THR A 158 4.65 10.79 -7.34
C THR A 158 5.52 11.94 -7.83
N GLN A 159 5.35 13.12 -7.24
CA GLN A 159 6.07 14.34 -7.54
C GLN A 159 6.49 15.02 -6.23
N ASN A 160 7.42 15.97 -6.30
CA ASN A 160 7.82 16.76 -5.13
C ASN A 160 6.78 17.86 -4.84
N THR A 161 5.58 17.45 -4.45
CA THR A 161 4.47 18.32 -4.09
C THR A 161 4.21 18.29 -2.59
N GLN A 162 3.50 19.30 -2.08
CA GLN A 162 3.11 19.32 -0.67
C GLN A 162 2.05 18.26 -0.36
N LYS A 163 1.09 18.04 -1.29
CA LYS A 163 -0.02 17.09 -1.12
C LYS A 163 0.27 15.76 -1.81
N PRO A 164 -0.16 14.63 -1.21
CA PRO A 164 -0.07 13.32 -1.84
C PRO A 164 -1.09 13.24 -2.98
N ASP A 165 -0.70 12.58 -4.06
CA ASP A 165 -1.55 12.29 -5.22
C ASP A 165 -2.00 10.82 -5.26
N LEU A 166 -1.42 9.97 -4.41
CA LEU A 166 -1.86 8.60 -4.18
C LEU A 166 -2.46 8.47 -2.79
N LYS A 167 -3.61 7.78 -2.71
CA LYS A 167 -4.31 7.51 -1.46
C LYS A 167 -4.92 6.12 -1.50
N TYR A 168 -4.76 5.38 -0.41
CA TYR A 168 -5.47 4.13 -0.14
C TYR A 168 -5.94 4.12 1.30
N MET A 169 -7.15 3.63 1.52
CA MET A 169 -7.75 3.54 2.85
C MET A 169 -8.26 2.14 3.05
N ALA A 170 -7.99 1.58 4.22
CA ALA A 170 -8.54 0.32 4.68
C ALA A 170 -8.86 0.42 6.16
N SER A 171 -9.57 -0.57 6.67
CA SER A 171 -9.73 -0.76 8.10
C SER A 171 -9.46 -2.19 8.46
N PHE A 172 -9.14 -2.45 9.72
CA PHE A 172 -8.94 -3.78 10.24
C PHE A 172 -9.43 -3.86 11.68
N ASN A 173 -9.74 -5.06 12.13
CA ASN A 173 -10.14 -5.32 13.51
C ASN A 173 -9.02 -6.08 14.22
N LEU A 174 -8.45 -5.46 15.25
CA LEU A 174 -7.49 -6.10 16.14
C LEU A 174 -8.27 -6.86 17.21
N LYS A 175 -8.28 -8.19 17.13
CA LYS A 175 -8.91 -9.11 18.09
C LYS A 175 -8.01 -9.40 19.29
N ASP A 176 -8.61 -9.91 20.36
CA ASP A 176 -7.91 -10.32 21.58
C ASP A 176 -6.74 -11.26 21.30
N GLN A 177 -6.90 -12.22 20.38
CA GLN A 177 -5.84 -13.16 20.02
C GLN A 177 -4.60 -12.46 19.44
N HIS A 178 -4.78 -11.44 18.57
CA HIS A 178 -3.66 -10.68 18.01
C HIS A 178 -2.98 -9.84 19.09
N TYR A 179 -3.77 -9.25 19.98
CA TYR A 179 -3.26 -8.46 21.09
C TYR A 179 -2.47 -9.32 22.09
N GLN A 180 -2.98 -10.50 22.43
CA GLN A 180 -2.27 -11.44 23.30
C GLN A 180 -0.95 -11.90 22.66
N GLN A 181 -0.95 -12.24 21.37
CA GLN A 181 0.28 -12.58 20.66
C GLN A 181 1.31 -11.44 20.70
N TYR A 182 0.86 -10.18 20.61
CA TYR A 182 1.74 -9.02 20.76
C TYR A 182 2.35 -8.93 22.16
N GLN A 183 1.55 -9.14 23.21
CA GLN A 183 2.03 -9.15 24.60
C GLN A 183 2.99 -10.31 24.86
N ASP A 184 2.72 -11.49 24.30
CA ASP A 184 3.60 -12.66 24.42
C ASP A 184 4.96 -12.41 23.74
N ASN A 185 4.94 -11.80 22.54
CA ASN A 185 6.16 -11.39 21.84
C ASN A 185 6.97 -10.38 22.66
N ILE A 186 6.30 -9.44 23.31
CA ILE A 186 6.92 -8.49 24.24
C ILE A 186 7.57 -9.22 25.41
N ALA A 187 6.84 -10.09 26.10
CA ALA A 187 7.35 -10.83 27.26
C ALA A 187 8.54 -11.73 26.91
N ALA A 188 8.52 -12.32 25.70
CA ALA A 188 9.58 -13.18 25.19
C ALA A 188 10.73 -12.41 24.51
N ASN A 189 10.67 -11.08 24.43
CA ASN A 189 11.64 -10.23 23.69
C ASN A 189 11.79 -10.63 22.20
N LEU A 190 10.70 -11.03 21.56
CA LEU A 190 10.64 -11.43 20.16
C LEU A 190 10.08 -10.30 19.30
N ASN A 191 10.55 -10.20 18.05
CA ASN A 191 10.04 -9.29 17.01
C ASN A 191 9.17 -10.04 15.99
N GLU A 192 8.48 -11.09 16.44
CA GLU A 192 7.64 -11.91 15.57
C GLU A 192 6.49 -11.11 14.98
N SER A 193 6.19 -11.41 13.72
CA SER A 193 5.20 -10.72 12.93
C SER A 193 3.79 -11.25 13.19
N ILE A 194 2.86 -10.34 13.45
CA ILE A 194 1.45 -10.61 13.69
C ILE A 194 0.67 -10.19 12.45
N TRP A 195 -0.08 -11.14 11.89
CA TRP A 195 -0.80 -10.97 10.64
C TRP A 195 -2.28 -10.73 10.92
N VAL A 196 -2.80 -9.60 10.45
CA VAL A 196 -4.21 -9.22 10.63
C VAL A 196 -4.84 -8.94 9.28
N SER A 197 -5.94 -9.63 8.97
CA SER A 197 -6.66 -9.43 7.72
C SER A 197 -7.39 -8.08 7.69
N LEU A 198 -7.32 -7.41 6.53
CA LEU A 198 -8.00 -6.14 6.26
C LEU A 198 -9.50 -6.31 6.02
N ASP A 199 -9.91 -7.44 5.45
CA ASP A 199 -11.32 -7.74 5.21
C ASP A 199 -11.67 -9.09 5.83
N GLU A 200 -12.60 -9.09 6.78
CA GLU A 200 -13.07 -10.32 7.44
C GLU A 200 -13.91 -11.19 6.49
N ASN A 201 -14.41 -10.63 5.39
CA ASN A 201 -15.20 -11.37 4.41
C ASN A 201 -14.34 -12.17 3.43
N GLU A 202 -13.07 -11.77 3.23
CA GLU A 202 -12.11 -12.49 2.37
C GLU A 202 -11.38 -13.59 3.16
N LYS A 203 -12.12 -14.56 3.71
CA LYS A 203 -11.44 -15.77 4.25
C LYS A 203 -10.72 -16.48 3.10
N PRO A 204 -9.45 -16.93 3.29
CA PRO A 204 -8.66 -17.52 2.21
C PRO A 204 -9.35 -18.69 1.50
N ASN A 205 -10.03 -19.53 2.28
CA ASN A 205 -10.84 -20.64 1.81
C ASN A 205 -12.15 -20.68 2.60
N GLN A 206 -13.26 -20.91 1.91
CA GLN A 206 -14.57 -21.14 2.53
C GLN A 206 -15.26 -22.31 1.85
N PHE A 207 -15.73 -23.28 2.64
CA PHE A 207 -16.66 -24.29 2.13
C PHE A 207 -18.05 -23.65 2.04
N VAL A 208 -18.54 -23.45 0.82
CA VAL A 208 -19.82 -22.77 0.57
C VAL A 208 -20.82 -23.72 -0.09
N SER A 209 -22.09 -23.61 0.30
CA SER A 209 -23.17 -24.36 -0.33
C SER A 209 -23.54 -23.77 -1.71
N LYS A 210 -24.19 -24.56 -2.57
CA LYS A 210 -24.71 -24.08 -3.88
C LYS A 210 -25.65 -22.87 -3.72
N HIS A 211 -26.47 -22.87 -2.66
CA HIS A 211 -27.34 -21.73 -2.33
C HIS A 211 -26.51 -20.49 -1.99
N THR A 212 -25.48 -20.63 -1.15
CA THR A 212 -24.58 -19.53 -0.77
C THR A 212 -23.87 -18.95 -2.00
N ILE A 213 -23.45 -19.79 -2.96
CA ILE A 213 -22.88 -19.33 -4.23
C ILE A 213 -23.87 -18.47 -5.00
N GLY A 214 -25.13 -18.92 -5.08
CA GLY A 214 -26.21 -18.18 -5.72
C GLY A 214 -26.51 -16.84 -5.07
N VAL A 215 -26.27 -16.67 -3.76
CA VAL A 215 -26.46 -15.39 -3.07
C VAL A 215 -25.24 -14.46 -3.20
N LEU A 216 -24.03 -15.01 -3.10
CA LEU A 216 -22.80 -14.22 -3.08
C LEU A 216 -22.33 -13.77 -4.47
N TYR A 217 -22.59 -14.56 -5.53
CA TYR A 217 -21.97 -14.38 -6.84
C TYR A 217 -22.95 -14.26 -8.01
N SER A 218 -24.27 -14.29 -7.77
CA SER A 218 -25.22 -13.92 -8.82
C SER A 218 -25.17 -12.41 -9.04
N LYS A 219 -25.10 -11.97 -10.30
CA LYS A 219 -25.29 -10.55 -10.64
C LYS A 219 -26.64 -10.07 -10.10
N LYS A 220 -26.64 -8.90 -9.46
CA LYS A 220 -27.86 -8.12 -9.29
C LYS A 220 -28.37 -7.64 -10.64
#